data_AF-A0A0J9E579-F1
#
_entry.id   AF-A0A0J9E579-F1
#
_cell.length_a   1.000
_cell.length_b   1.000
_cell.length_c   1.000
_cell.angle_alpha   90.00
_cell.angle_beta   90.00
_cell.angle_gamma   90.00
#
_symmetry.space_group_name_H-M   'P 1'
#
loop_
_entity.id
_entity.type
_entity.pdbx_description
1 polymer ?
#
loop_
_entity_poly.entity_id
_entity_poly.type
_entity_poly.pdbx_seq_one_letter_code
_entity_poly.pdbx_strand_id
1 'polypeptide(L)'
;MKDQQQKGGQMSDQNSLAELFNNMREQLALLAFAGVGGAFFRAVLAPEEQWKRRVIQGISGALSAVFLGGVLAHVIDSMTGAGALSYLAAGFLMGSGGELAVKAMQDRLMVKK
;
A
#
# COMPACT_ATOMS: atom_id res chain seq x y z
N MET A 1 26.74 -0.27 -51.39
CA MET A 1 26.64 -0.94 -50.08
C MET A 1 27.22 0.01 -49.04
N LYS A 2 26.38 0.86 -48.43
CA LYS A 2 26.68 1.64 -47.23
C LYS A 2 25.39 1.75 -46.44
N ASP A 3 25.14 0.67 -45.72
CA ASP A 3 24.72 0.64 -44.32
C ASP A 3 23.57 1.58 -43.91
N GLN A 4 22.39 0.96 -43.92
CA GLN A 4 21.20 1.34 -43.17
C GLN A 4 21.43 1.25 -41.65
N GLN A 5 22.20 2.16 -41.06
CA GLN A 5 22.27 2.27 -39.60
C GLN A 5 22.13 3.71 -39.16
N GLN A 6 20.89 4.17 -39.05
CA GLN A 6 20.49 5.24 -38.14
C GLN A 6 18.98 5.07 -37.84
N LYS A 7 18.65 4.06 -37.05
CA LYS A 7 17.34 3.89 -36.40
C LYS A 7 17.57 3.35 -34.99
N GLY A 8 16.98 4.00 -33.98
CA GLY A 8 16.67 3.34 -32.72
C GLY A 8 17.25 3.92 -31.43
N GLY A 9 17.45 5.24 -31.33
CA GLY A 9 18.12 5.84 -30.15
C GLY A 9 17.22 6.40 -29.03
N GLN A 10 15.98 6.83 -29.27
CA GLN A 10 15.27 7.67 -28.27
C GLN A 10 13.72 7.54 -28.31
N MET A 11 13.16 6.34 -28.19
CA MET A 11 11.70 6.15 -28.15
C MET A 11 11.19 5.07 -27.15
N SER A 12 12.02 4.67 -26.17
CA SER A 12 11.73 3.55 -25.25
C SER A 12 11.36 3.98 -23.82
N ASP A 13 11.84 5.11 -23.29
CA ASP A 13 11.60 5.47 -21.88
C ASP A 13 10.20 6.06 -21.61
N GLN A 14 9.65 6.86 -22.53
CA GLN A 14 8.31 7.44 -22.35
C GLN A 14 7.20 6.39 -22.40
N ASN A 15 7.35 5.36 -23.23
CA ASN A 15 6.37 4.29 -23.36
C ASN A 15 6.42 3.32 -22.15
N SER A 16 7.60 3.10 -21.56
CA SER A 16 7.77 2.20 -20.42
C SER A 16 7.16 2.75 -19.12
N LEU A 17 7.32 4.06 -18.86
CA LEU A 17 6.67 4.70 -17.70
C LEU A 17 5.15 4.82 -17.89
N ALA A 18 4.69 5.11 -19.11
CA ALA A 18 3.26 5.14 -19.42
C ALA A 18 2.61 3.76 -19.28
N GLU A 19 3.26 2.69 -19.74
CA GLU A 19 2.80 1.30 -19.56
C GLU A 19 2.79 0.87 -18.08
N LEU A 20 3.84 1.20 -17.31
CA LEU A 20 3.87 0.94 -15.87
C LEU A 20 2.73 1.68 -15.14
N PHE A 21 2.47 2.93 -15.52
CA PHE A 21 1.38 3.71 -14.93
C PHE A 21 0.01 3.16 -15.29
N ASN A 22 -0.17 2.69 -16.53
CA ASN A 22 -1.41 2.05 -16.97
C ASN A 22 -1.64 0.72 -16.23
N ASN A 23 -0.62 -0.13 -16.12
CA ASN A 23 -0.70 -1.41 -15.42
C ASN A 23 -0.95 -1.22 -13.90
N MET A 24 -0.30 -0.24 -13.26
CA MET A 24 -0.61 0.11 -11.87
C MET A 24 -2.03 0.64 -11.70
N ARG A 25 -2.49 1.49 -12.63
CA ARG A 25 -3.85 2.05 -12.58
C ARG A 25 -4.90 0.96 -12.71
N GLU A 26 -4.67 -0.02 -13.57
CA GLU A 26 -5.58 -1.14 -13.77
C GLU A 26 -5.60 -2.07 -12.55
N GLN A 27 -4.45 -2.33 -11.92
CA GLN A 27 -4.37 -3.05 -10.66
C GLN A 27 -5.00 -2.28 -9.49
N LEU A 28 -4.81 -0.96 -9.43
CA LEU A 28 -5.46 -0.08 -8.45
C LEU A 28 -6.97 -0.03 -8.67
N ALA A 29 -7.42 -0.02 -9.93
CA ALA A 29 -8.84 -0.07 -10.26
C ALA A 29 -9.42 -1.41 -9.84
N LEU A 30 -8.78 -2.54 -10.16
CA LEU A 30 -9.19 -3.87 -9.73
C LEU A 30 -9.22 -4.00 -8.19
N LEU A 31 -8.20 -3.47 -7.51
CA LEU A 31 -8.13 -3.43 -6.05
C LEU A 31 -9.21 -2.53 -5.45
N ALA A 32 -9.48 -1.38 -6.07
CA ALA A 32 -10.55 -0.48 -5.67
C ALA A 32 -11.92 -1.12 -5.88
N PHE A 33 -12.14 -1.80 -7.01
CA PHE A 33 -13.39 -2.51 -7.29
C PHE A 33 -13.60 -3.70 -6.35
N ALA A 34 -12.58 -4.50 -6.08
CA ALA A 34 -12.62 -5.59 -5.11
C ALA A 34 -12.84 -5.06 -3.68
N GLY A 35 -12.16 -3.96 -3.32
CA GLY A 35 -12.29 -3.30 -2.03
C GLY A 35 -13.67 -2.66 -1.83
N VAL A 36 -14.21 -2.00 -2.85
CA VAL A 36 -15.55 -1.39 -2.83
C VAL A 36 -16.62 -2.48 -2.77
N GLY A 37 -16.49 -3.56 -3.54
CA GLY A 37 -17.41 -4.69 -3.50
C GLY A 37 -17.45 -5.37 -2.13
N GLY A 38 -16.29 -5.63 -1.53
CA GLY A 38 -16.19 -6.20 -0.18
C GLY A 38 -16.72 -5.27 0.92
N ALA A 39 -16.45 -3.97 0.81
CA ALA A 39 -16.97 -2.96 1.72
C ALA A 39 -18.50 -2.80 1.59
N PHE A 40 -19.04 -2.89 0.38
CA PHE A 40 -20.49 -2.84 0.11
C PHE A 40 -21.20 -4.07 0.67
N PHE A 41 -20.68 -5.27 0.43
CA PHE A 41 -21.22 -6.51 1.02
C PHE A 41 -21.25 -6.44 2.55
N ARG A 42 -20.20 -5.91 3.16
CA ARG A 42 -20.12 -5.71 4.61
C ARG A 42 -21.09 -4.66 5.12
N ALA A 43 -21.31 -3.58 4.36
CA ALA A 43 -22.26 -2.52 4.71
C ALA A 43 -23.72 -2.99 4.63
N VAL A 44 -24.03 -3.88 3.67
CA VAL A 44 -25.37 -4.47 3.50
C VAL A 44 -25.66 -5.56 4.54
N LEU A 45 -24.68 -6.41 4.86
CA LEU A 45 -24.88 -7.53 5.79
C LEU A 45 -24.72 -7.15 7.27
N ALA A 46 -23.96 -6.11 7.59
CA ALA A 46 -23.75 -5.63 8.96
C ALA A 46 -23.91 -4.10 9.02
N PRO A 47 -25.17 -3.59 8.95
CA PRO A 47 -25.43 -2.17 9.10
C PRO A 47 -25.13 -1.75 10.55
N GLU A 48 -23.89 -1.34 10.83
CA GLU A 48 -23.52 -0.74 12.11
C GLU A 48 -24.04 0.70 12.20
N GLU A 49 -24.64 1.03 13.34
CA GLU A 49 -25.23 2.34 13.69
C GLU A 49 -24.24 3.53 13.57
N GLN A 50 -22.94 3.26 13.48
CA GLN A 50 -21.87 4.29 13.45
C GLN A 50 -20.97 4.22 12.20
N TRP A 51 -21.52 3.91 11.01
CA TRP A 51 -20.77 3.82 9.75
C TRP A 51 -19.83 5.01 9.49
N LYS A 52 -20.28 6.25 9.79
CA LYS A 52 -19.44 7.47 9.73
C LYS A 52 -18.17 7.36 10.57
N ARG A 53 -18.28 6.86 11.80
CA ARG A 53 -17.14 6.77 12.72
C ARG A 53 -16.14 5.70 12.26
N ARG A 54 -16.63 4.59 11.71
CA ARG A 54 -15.78 3.51 11.17
C ARG A 54 -15.02 3.95 9.91
N VAL A 55 -15.65 4.70 9.02
CA VAL A 55 -14.99 5.26 7.84
C VAL A 55 -13.90 6.26 8.27
N ILE A 56 -14.19 7.16 9.21
CA ILE A 56 -13.21 8.15 9.70
C ILE A 56 -12.04 7.44 10.40
N GLN A 57 -12.31 6.45 11.25
CA GLN A 57 -11.27 5.66 11.91
C GLN A 57 -10.45 4.84 10.91
N GLY A 58 -11.09 4.28 9.87
CA GLY A 58 -10.42 3.55 8.80
C GLY A 58 -9.50 4.45 7.98
N ILE A 59 -9.98 5.62 7.56
CA ILE A 59 -9.20 6.61 6.81
C ILE A 59 -8.06 7.15 7.68
N SER A 60 -8.34 7.53 8.92
CA SER A 60 -7.30 8.00 9.85
C SER A 60 -6.24 6.92 10.07
N GLY A 61 -6.65 5.67 10.27
CA GLY A 61 -5.73 4.55 10.44
C GLY A 61 -4.88 4.29 9.20
N ALA A 62 -5.47 4.35 8.00
CA ALA A 62 -4.76 4.18 6.74
C ALA A 62 -3.76 5.32 6.49
N LEU A 63 -4.17 6.57 6.72
CA LEU A 63 -3.27 7.74 6.63
C LEU A 63 -2.12 7.65 7.61
N SER A 64 -2.40 7.28 8.87
CA SER A 64 -1.37 7.04 9.87
C SER A 64 -0.42 5.91 9.46
N ALA A 65 -0.94 4.84 8.86
CA ALA A 65 -0.12 3.71 8.40
C ALA A 65 0.81 4.10 7.24
N VAL A 66 0.33 4.87 6.26
CA VAL A 66 1.18 5.37 5.16
C VAL A 66 2.29 6.27 5.70
N PHE A 67 1.96 7.16 6.64
CA PHE A 67 2.94 8.06 7.24
C PHE A 67 3.99 7.31 8.07
N LEU A 68 3.56 6.48 9.02
CA LEU A 68 4.47 5.69 9.86
C LEU A 68 5.31 4.71 9.04
N GLY A 69 4.72 4.09 8.01
CA GLY A 69 5.44 3.20 7.10
C GLY A 69 6.51 3.94 6.30
N GLY A 70 6.23 5.16 5.82
CA GLY A 70 7.22 6.01 5.16
C GLY A 70 8.36 6.45 6.08
N VAL A 71 8.05 6.82 7.33
CA VAL A 71 9.07 7.16 8.34
C VAL A 71 9.93 5.95 8.65
N LEU A 72 9.33 4.78 8.87
CA LEU A 72 10.04 3.53 9.13
C LEU A 72 10.95 3.14 7.96
N ALA A 73 10.46 3.26 6.73
CA ALA A 73 11.23 3.03 5.52
C ALA A 73 12.45 3.95 5.46
N HIS A 74 12.27 5.23 5.76
CA HIS A 74 13.35 6.21 5.77
C HIS A 74 14.41 5.91 6.85
N VAL A 75 13.98 5.43 8.03
CA VAL A 75 14.90 4.99 9.08
C VAL A 75 15.70 3.77 8.65
N ILE A 76 15.03 2.75 8.09
CA ILE A 76 15.70 1.55 7.56
C ILE A 76 16.68 1.95 6.46
N ASP A 77 16.29 2.87 5.59
CA ASP A 77 17.12 3.35 4.50
C ASP A 77 18.36 4.10 5.00
N SER A 78 18.19 4.96 5.99
CA SER A 78 19.31 5.71 6.60
C SER A 78 20.32 4.79 7.30
N MET A 79 19.89 3.61 7.76
CA MET A 79 20.75 2.63 8.43
C MET A 79 21.40 1.65 7.45
N THR A 80 20.71 1.28 6.37
CA THR A 80 21.12 0.18 5.49
C THR A 80 21.56 0.63 4.11
N GLY A 81 21.17 1.84 3.68
CA GLY A 81 21.40 2.36 2.34
C GLY A 81 20.70 1.57 1.23
N ALA A 82 19.67 0.78 1.55
CA ALA A 82 19.07 -0.20 0.64
C ALA A 82 18.05 0.39 -0.36
N GLY A 83 17.80 1.70 -0.30
CA GLY A 83 16.93 2.46 -1.19
C GLY A 83 15.50 1.92 -1.22
N ALA A 84 15.05 1.53 -2.41
CA ALA A 84 13.69 1.00 -2.62
C ALA A 84 13.40 -0.27 -1.79
N LEU A 85 14.42 -1.08 -1.47
CA LEU A 85 14.24 -2.27 -0.64
C LEU A 85 13.87 -1.92 0.81
N SER A 86 14.29 -0.75 1.30
CA SER A 86 13.94 -0.23 2.62
C SER A 86 12.43 0.00 2.77
N TYR A 87 11.77 0.45 1.70
CA TYR A 87 10.32 0.63 1.66
C TYR A 87 9.55 -0.70 1.65
N LEU A 88 10.05 -1.70 0.91
CA LEU A 88 9.48 -3.05 0.93
C LEU A 88 9.69 -3.73 2.30
N ALA A 89 10.87 -3.58 2.89
CA ALA A 89 11.17 -4.09 4.23
C ALA A 89 10.28 -3.45 5.30
N ALA A 90 10.10 -2.12 5.25
CA ALA A 90 9.18 -1.41 6.14
C ALA A 90 7.74 -1.90 5.97
N GLY A 91 7.28 -2.06 4.72
CA GLY A 91 5.95 -2.61 4.43
C GLY A 91 5.76 -4.03 4.99
N PHE A 92 6.75 -4.90 4.81
CA PHE A 92 6.73 -6.26 5.35
C PHE A 92 6.72 -6.26 6.88
N LEU A 93 7.65 -5.54 7.53
CA LEU A 93 7.74 -5.43 8.98
C LEU A 93 6.46 -4.86 9.59
N MET A 94 5.89 -3.83 8.98
CA MET A 94 4.69 -3.19 9.47
C MET A 94 3.43 -4.05 9.21
N GLY A 95 3.42 -4.83 8.14
CA GLY A 95 2.37 -5.82 7.87
C GLY A 95 2.40 -6.98 8.86
N SER A 96 3.50 -7.74 8.92
CA SER A 96 3.60 -8.93 9.77
C SER A 96 3.74 -8.58 11.25
N GLY A 97 4.47 -7.51 11.57
CA GLY A 97 4.64 -7.02 12.93
C GLY A 97 3.42 -6.27 13.45
N GLY A 98 2.69 -5.57 12.58
CA GLY A 98 1.48 -4.84 12.94
C GLY A 98 0.35 -5.77 13.38
N GLU A 99 0.14 -6.87 12.68
CA GLU A 99 -0.88 -7.87 13.08
C GLU A 99 -0.57 -8.49 14.45
N LEU A 100 0.69 -8.86 14.68
CA LEU A 100 1.14 -9.41 15.95
C LEU A 100 1.05 -8.38 17.09
N ALA A 101 1.43 -7.12 16.82
CA ALA A 101 1.36 -6.04 17.79
C ALA A 101 -0.08 -5.71 18.19
N VAL A 102 -1.00 -5.70 17.21
CA VAL A 102 -2.43 -5.50 17.47
C VAL A 102 -2.96 -6.66 18.31
N LYS A 103 -2.61 -7.90 17.98
CA LYS A 103 -3.03 -9.08 18.75
C LYS A 103 -2.48 -9.04 20.19
N ALA A 104 -1.20 -8.74 20.37
CA ALA A 104 -0.58 -8.58 21.68
C ALA A 104 -1.19 -7.42 22.48
N MET A 105 -1.55 -6.32 21.82
CA MET A 105 -2.24 -5.20 22.45
C MET A 105 -3.67 -5.57 22.87
N GLN A 106 -4.41 -6.28 22.02
CA GLN A 106 -5.73 -6.80 22.35
C GLN A 106 -5.66 -7.76 23.54
N ASP A 107 -4.71 -8.68 23.55
CA ASP A 107 -4.49 -9.60 24.67
C ASP A 107 -4.17 -8.83 25.96
N ARG A 108 -3.33 -7.79 25.90
CA ARG A 108 -2.99 -6.96 27.07
C ARG A 108 -4.17 -6.13 27.59
N LEU A 109 -5.06 -5.67 26.72
CA LEU A 109 -6.19 -4.81 27.10
C LEU A 109 -7.44 -5.62 27.48
N MET A 110 -7.65 -6.80 26.90
CA MET A 110 -8.80 -7.67 27.18
C MET A 110 -8.62 -8.57 28.41
N VAL A 111 -7.38 -8.72 28.94
CA VAL A 111 -7.12 -9.43 30.21
C VAL A 111 -7.71 -8.71 31.43
N LYS A 112 -8.26 -7.50 31.28
CA LYS A 112 -8.99 -6.81 32.36
C LYS A 112 -10.51 -7.06 32.24
N LYS A 113 -10.96 -8.20 32.77
CA LYS A 113 -12.33 -8.38 33.28
C LYS A 113 -12.26 -8.75 34.75
#